data_AF-A0A382ID39-F1
#
_entry.id   AF-A0A382ID39-F1
#
_cell.length_a   1.000
_cell.length_b   1.000
_cell.length_c   1.000
_cell.angle_alpha   90.00
_cell.angle_beta   90.00
_cell.angle_gamma   90.00
#
_symmetry.space_group_name_H-M   'P 1'
#
loop_
_entity.id
_entity.type
_entity.pdbx_description
1 polymer ?
#
loop_
_entity_poly.entity_id
_entity_poly.type
_entity_poly.pdbx_seq_one_letter_code
_entity_poly.pdbx_strand_id
1 'polypeptide(L)'
;MPFFGLILASETPIRGISLSGLITDRKQEISGMDWYEDDLFLLPENLNGHLFVIPKAELAKYLDNPGEDPILPHQIPFNTPDYDQTISGFDSFEAIAFMGNDIFITIEVKLEKTMTAYLVRGNIDPTTKTVSVPEQDLVELIPPATVPNISYESVLVHDENVILFYEVNGQNILDAPEQYAFSPSTKTMTTISFPFLEYRLTDVTRLDDKNR
;
A
#
# COMPACT_ATOMS: atom_id res chain seq x y z
N MET A 1 -28.63 -14.74 11.99
CA MET A 1 -29.01 -13.81 10.90
C MET A 1 -27.83 -12.87 10.70
N PRO A 2 -27.06 -12.98 9.62
CA PRO A 2 -26.08 -11.94 9.32
C PRO A 2 -26.83 -10.76 8.70
N PHE A 3 -26.68 -9.58 9.31
CA PHE A 3 -27.11 -8.33 8.73
C PHE A 3 -26.18 -8.02 7.56
N PHE A 4 -26.63 -8.23 6.32
CA PHE A 4 -25.98 -7.64 5.15
C PHE A 4 -26.33 -6.15 5.14
N GLY A 5 -25.45 -5.32 5.70
CA GLY A 5 -25.48 -3.90 5.41
C GLY A 5 -25.06 -3.70 3.96
N LEU A 6 -25.97 -3.26 3.09
CA LEU A 6 -25.55 -2.73 1.79
C LEU A 6 -24.76 -1.45 2.06
N ILE A 7 -23.44 -1.52 1.95
CA ILE A 7 -22.61 -0.34 1.80
C ILE A 7 -22.80 0.12 0.36
N LEU A 8 -23.61 1.15 0.17
CA LEU A 8 -23.69 1.86 -1.11
C LEU A 8 -22.48 2.78 -1.19
N ALA A 9 -21.41 2.30 -1.83
CA ALA A 9 -20.33 3.17 -2.26
C ALA A 9 -20.80 3.94 -3.50
N SER A 10 -20.83 5.27 -3.42
CA SER A 10 -21.08 6.12 -4.58
C SER A 10 -19.75 6.43 -5.26
N GLU A 11 -19.65 6.18 -6.57
CA GLU A 11 -18.54 6.70 -7.37
C GLU A 11 -18.47 8.23 -7.21
N THR A 12 -17.27 8.73 -6.95
CA THR A 12 -17.01 10.16 -6.83
C THR A 12 -16.25 10.64 -8.07
N PRO A 13 -16.61 11.79 -8.66
CA PRO A 13 -15.86 12.34 -9.78
C PRO A 13 -14.37 12.47 -9.46
N ILE A 14 -13.53 11.93 -10.33
CA ILE A 14 -12.08 11.99 -10.17
C ILE A 14 -11.60 13.40 -10.51
N ARG A 15 -10.84 14.01 -9.59
CA ARG A 15 -10.09 15.24 -9.84
C ARG A 15 -8.61 14.89 -9.94
N GLY A 16 -8.06 14.97 -11.14
CA GLY A 16 -6.63 14.79 -11.37
C GLY A 16 -5.82 15.90 -10.70
N ILE A 17 -4.70 15.51 -10.08
CA ILE A 17 -3.67 16.42 -9.59
C ILE A 17 -2.46 16.24 -10.50
N SER A 18 -2.08 17.30 -11.22
CA SER A 18 -0.92 17.24 -12.10
C SER A 18 0.35 17.21 -11.26
N LEU A 19 1.22 16.24 -11.54
CA LEU A 19 2.55 16.13 -10.94
C LEU A 19 3.63 16.45 -11.97
N SER A 20 4.82 16.84 -11.50
CA SER A 20 6.01 17.06 -12.31
C SER A 20 7.25 16.42 -11.69
N GLY A 21 8.34 16.38 -12.46
CA GLY A 21 9.61 15.81 -12.03
C GLY A 21 9.68 14.29 -12.19
N LEU A 22 10.58 13.65 -11.42
CA LEU A 22 10.93 12.25 -11.61
C LEU A 22 9.74 11.30 -11.46
N ILE A 23 8.76 11.64 -10.61
CA ILE A 23 7.56 10.82 -10.39
C ILE A 23 6.74 10.59 -11.67
N THR A 24 6.91 11.44 -12.69
CA THR A 24 6.24 11.31 -13.99
C THR A 24 6.93 10.33 -14.95
N ASP A 25 8.14 9.87 -14.62
CA ASP A 25 8.78 8.79 -15.36
C ASP A 25 8.02 7.49 -15.12
N ARG A 26 7.60 6.83 -16.21
CA ARG A 26 6.88 5.55 -16.17
C ARG A 26 7.67 4.45 -15.47
N LYS A 27 8.98 4.59 -15.28
CA LYS A 27 9.81 3.65 -14.52
C LYS A 27 9.70 3.81 -13.00
N GLN A 28 9.03 4.85 -12.51
CA GLN A 28 8.81 4.96 -11.07
C GLN A 28 7.72 4.00 -10.61
N GLU A 29 6.65 3.82 -11.40
CA GLU A 29 5.52 2.90 -11.13
C GLU A 29 5.04 3.01 -9.68
N ILE A 30 4.18 3.99 -9.39
CA ILE A 30 3.70 4.20 -8.03
C ILE A 30 2.64 3.15 -7.70
N SER A 31 2.95 2.28 -6.75
CA SER A 31 2.08 1.17 -6.34
C SER A 31 1.24 1.45 -5.11
N GLY A 32 1.72 2.29 -4.18
CA GLY A 32 0.98 2.56 -2.95
C GLY A 32 1.17 3.96 -2.40
N MET A 33 0.24 4.38 -1.53
CA MET A 33 0.36 5.66 -0.82
C MET A 33 -0.28 5.62 0.57
N ASP A 34 0.30 6.36 1.51
CA ASP A 34 -0.33 6.58 2.82
C ASP A 34 0.17 7.89 3.44
N TRP A 35 -0.58 8.38 4.43
CA TRP A 35 -0.29 9.61 5.14
C TRP A 35 0.64 9.37 6.33
N TYR A 36 1.70 10.16 6.46
CA TYR A 36 2.43 10.28 7.72
C TYR A 36 2.33 11.72 8.21
N GLU A 37 1.60 11.92 9.31
CA GLU A 37 1.24 13.26 9.78
C GLU A 37 0.53 14.06 8.65
N ASP A 38 1.09 15.20 8.24
CA ASP A 38 0.56 16.05 7.17
C ASP A 38 1.26 15.82 5.81
N ASP A 39 1.99 14.73 5.64
CA ASP A 39 2.73 14.40 4.42
C ASP A 39 2.16 13.15 3.76
N LEU A 40 1.83 13.22 2.47
CA LEU A 40 1.42 12.06 1.67
C LEU A 40 2.67 11.41 1.08
N PHE A 41 2.94 10.17 1.46
CA PHE A 41 4.03 9.37 0.91
C PHE A 41 3.51 8.50 -0.24
N LEU A 42 4.29 8.43 -1.31
CA LEU A 42 4.02 7.67 -2.52
C LEU A 42 5.19 6.70 -2.72
N LEU A 43 4.87 5.41 -2.79
CA LEU A 43 5.79 4.30 -2.92
C LEU A 43 5.99 3.94 -4.39
N PRO A 44 7.22 4.03 -4.92
CA PRO A 44 7.60 3.40 -6.17
C PRO A 44 7.71 1.87 -6.00
N GLU A 45 7.32 1.11 -7.02
CA GLU A 45 7.46 -0.35 -7.09
C GLU A 45 8.92 -0.80 -7.08
N ASN A 46 9.77 0.01 -7.71
CA ASN A 46 11.17 -0.32 -7.96
C ASN A 46 12.08 0.05 -6.77
N LEU A 47 13.19 -0.69 -6.61
CA LEU A 47 14.27 -0.43 -5.63
C LEU A 47 15.09 0.83 -5.96
N ASN A 48 14.45 1.98 -6.10
CA ASN A 48 15.07 3.25 -6.47
C ASN A 48 15.65 4.03 -5.27
N GLY A 49 15.52 3.48 -4.05
CA GLY A 49 16.10 4.04 -2.83
C GLY A 49 15.45 5.33 -2.33
N HIS A 50 14.23 5.65 -2.79
CA HIS A 50 13.50 6.83 -2.34
C HIS A 50 11.98 6.63 -2.36
N LEU A 51 11.29 7.40 -1.53
CA LEU A 51 9.85 7.65 -1.62
C LEU A 51 9.63 9.06 -2.17
N PHE A 52 8.46 9.28 -2.77
CA PHE A 52 8.00 10.64 -3.08
C PHE A 52 7.07 11.14 -1.99
N VAL A 53 7.15 12.43 -1.68
CA VAL A 53 6.37 13.05 -0.60
C VAL A 53 5.72 14.33 -1.09
N ILE A 54 4.44 14.49 -0.79
CA ILE A 54 3.68 15.71 -1.05
C ILE A 54 3.09 16.23 0.27
N PRO A 55 3.46 17.43 0.72
CA PRO A 55 2.81 18.04 1.87
C PRO A 55 1.33 18.31 1.60
N LYS A 56 0.47 18.03 2.59
CA LYS A 56 -0.97 18.28 2.54
C LYS A 56 -1.32 19.73 2.19
N ALA A 57 -0.51 20.67 2.66
CA ALA A 57 -0.67 22.09 2.37
C ALA A 57 -0.52 22.40 0.87
N GLU A 58 0.37 21.70 0.16
CA GLU A 58 0.54 21.86 -1.30
C GLU A 58 -0.64 21.26 -2.06
N LEU A 59 -1.14 20.10 -1.63
CA LEU A 59 -2.35 19.49 -2.18
C LEU A 59 -3.56 20.41 -1.98
N ALA A 60 -3.75 20.96 -0.78
CA ALA A 60 -4.84 21.89 -0.49
C ALA A 60 -4.75 23.15 -1.37
N LYS A 61 -3.55 23.74 -1.50
CA LYS A 61 -3.32 24.91 -2.35
C LYS A 61 -3.68 24.65 -3.81
N TYR A 62 -3.25 23.51 -4.36
CA TYR A 62 -3.58 23.09 -5.73
C TYR A 62 -5.08 22.86 -5.92
N LEU A 63 -5.74 22.28 -4.91
CA LEU A 63 -7.18 22.04 -4.94
C LEU A 63 -7.99 23.34 -4.88
N ASP A 64 -7.52 24.36 -4.15
CA ASP A 64 -8.16 25.67 -4.05
C ASP A 64 -7.92 26.55 -5.29
N ASN A 65 -6.87 26.28 -6.08
CA ASN A 65 -6.52 27.04 -7.29
C ASN A 65 -6.43 26.13 -8.53
N PRO A 66 -7.57 25.68 -9.09
CA PRO A 66 -7.57 24.82 -10.27
C PRO A 66 -6.82 25.48 -11.44
N GLY A 67 -5.76 24.83 -11.93
CA GLY A 67 -4.90 25.34 -13.01
C GLY A 67 -3.55 25.91 -12.56
N GLU A 68 -3.20 25.77 -11.28
CA GLU A 68 -1.85 26.01 -10.77
C GLU A 68 -0.82 25.05 -11.41
N ASP A 69 0.47 25.43 -11.33
CA ASP A 69 1.59 24.62 -11.79
C ASP A 69 1.54 23.21 -11.17
N PRO A 70 1.98 22.16 -11.90
CA PRO A 70 2.04 20.81 -11.36
C PRO A 70 2.86 20.73 -10.06
N ILE A 71 2.41 19.93 -9.10
CA ILE A 71 3.14 19.70 -7.85
C ILE A 71 4.43 18.94 -8.16
N LEU A 72 5.54 19.32 -7.54
CA LEU A 72 6.81 18.61 -7.61
C LEU A 72 7.05 17.87 -6.28
N PRO A 73 6.79 16.55 -6.20
CA PRO A 73 7.00 15.82 -4.96
C PRO A 73 8.46 15.82 -4.53
N HIS A 74 8.69 15.86 -3.21
CA HIS A 74 10.01 15.75 -2.63
C HIS A 74 10.46 14.29 -2.63
N GLN A 75 11.75 14.04 -2.85
CA GLN A 75 12.33 12.70 -2.68
C GLN A 75 12.89 12.58 -1.27
N ILE A 76 12.48 11.53 -0.58
CA ILE A 76 12.98 11.19 0.76
C ILE A 76 13.70 9.84 0.68
N PRO A 77 14.86 9.66 1.35
CA PRO A 77 15.59 8.40 1.30
C PRO A 77 14.74 7.24 1.83
N PHE A 78 14.78 6.14 1.10
CA PHE A 78 14.15 4.88 1.44
C PHE A 78 15.20 3.78 1.43
N ASN A 79 15.63 3.39 2.62
CA ASN A 79 16.69 2.42 2.80
C ASN A 79 16.10 1.03 3.05
N THR A 80 16.41 0.07 2.19
CA THR A 80 16.00 -1.32 2.36
C THR A 80 17.22 -2.23 2.29
N PRO A 81 17.10 -3.49 2.75
CA PRO A 81 18.03 -4.53 2.34
C PRO A 81 18.03 -4.69 0.81
N ASP A 82 19.06 -5.35 0.30
CA ASP A 82 19.14 -5.71 -1.11
C ASP A 82 18.21 -6.90 -1.40
N TYR A 83 16.92 -6.60 -1.59
CA TYR A 83 15.88 -7.61 -1.76
C TYR A 83 16.02 -8.38 -3.09
N ASP A 84 16.58 -7.77 -4.13
CA ASP A 84 16.95 -8.45 -5.37
C ASP A 84 17.91 -9.63 -5.12
N GLN A 85 18.80 -9.51 -4.12
CA GLN A 85 19.73 -10.56 -3.75
C GLN A 85 19.23 -11.49 -2.64
N THR A 86 18.42 -10.98 -1.73
CA THR A 86 18.03 -11.71 -0.50
C THR A 86 16.68 -12.42 -0.61
N ILE A 87 15.81 -12.01 -1.54
CA ILE A 87 14.52 -12.64 -1.81
C ILE A 87 14.55 -13.25 -3.21
N SER A 88 14.52 -14.59 -3.27
CA SER A 88 14.43 -15.28 -4.55
C SER A 88 13.10 -14.96 -5.23
N GLY A 89 13.18 -14.40 -6.44
CA GLY A 89 12.00 -14.00 -7.20
C GLY A 89 11.37 -12.70 -6.72
N PHE A 90 12.10 -11.83 -6.01
CA PHE A 90 11.67 -10.44 -5.81
C PHE A 90 11.20 -9.83 -7.13
N ASP A 91 10.02 -9.20 -7.11
CA ASP A 91 9.49 -8.45 -8.25
C ASP A 91 9.46 -6.95 -7.91
N SER A 92 8.64 -6.56 -6.92
CA SER A 92 8.34 -5.15 -6.64
C SER A 92 7.82 -4.91 -5.22
N PHE A 93 7.84 -3.66 -4.77
CA PHE A 93 7.05 -3.20 -3.63
C PHE A 93 5.64 -2.84 -4.08
N GLU A 94 4.64 -3.24 -3.30
CA GLU A 94 3.24 -3.13 -3.74
C GLU A 94 2.41 -2.16 -2.90
N ALA A 95 2.63 -2.08 -1.59
CA ALA A 95 1.81 -1.22 -0.74
C ALA A 95 2.61 -0.71 0.47
N ILE A 96 2.18 0.42 1.03
CA ILE A 96 2.77 1.02 2.24
C ILE A 96 1.68 1.52 3.19
N ALA A 97 1.87 1.31 4.50
CA ALA A 97 1.08 1.99 5.52
C ALA A 97 1.93 2.39 6.73
N PHE A 98 1.57 3.50 7.36
CA PHE A 98 2.19 4.00 8.57
C PHE A 98 1.33 3.69 9.81
N MET A 99 1.99 3.27 10.89
CA MET A 99 1.40 3.12 12.22
C MET A 99 2.28 3.86 13.23
N GLY A 100 1.98 5.14 13.46
CA GLY A 100 2.92 6.02 14.15
C GLY A 100 4.22 6.10 13.36
N ASN A 101 5.35 5.78 14.01
CA ASN A 101 6.67 5.75 13.34
C ASN A 101 7.03 4.39 12.75
N ASP A 102 6.21 3.35 12.97
CA ASP A 102 6.37 2.09 12.27
C ASP A 102 5.79 2.19 10.86
N ILE A 103 6.38 1.45 9.93
CA ILE A 103 5.86 1.29 8.58
C ILE A 103 5.73 -0.18 8.22
N PHE A 104 4.78 -0.47 7.34
CA PHE A 104 4.51 -1.80 6.83
C PHE A 104 4.46 -1.74 5.32
N ILE A 105 5.19 -2.64 4.66
CA ILE A 105 5.29 -2.70 3.21
C ILE A 105 5.03 -4.12 2.74
N THR A 106 4.28 -4.26 1.65
CA THR A 106 4.15 -5.53 0.93
C THR A 106 5.16 -5.61 -0.21
N ILE A 107 5.73 -6.79 -0.40
CA ILE A 107 6.66 -7.13 -1.49
C ILE A 107 6.01 -8.23 -2.31
N GLU A 108 5.84 -8.02 -3.61
CA GLU A 108 5.46 -9.07 -4.56
C GLU A 108 6.65 -9.97 -4.87
N VAL A 109 6.39 -11.28 -4.91
CA VAL A 109 7.39 -12.29 -5.24
C VAL A 109 6.84 -13.24 -6.29
N LYS A 110 7.59 -13.36 -7.37
CA LYS A 110 7.28 -14.18 -8.53
C LYS A 110 8.18 -15.39 -8.59
N LEU A 111 7.60 -16.55 -8.29
CA LEU A 111 8.24 -17.85 -8.44
C LEU A 111 7.70 -18.52 -9.72
N GLU A 112 8.41 -19.54 -10.24
CA GLU A 112 8.15 -20.11 -11.58
C GLU A 112 6.68 -20.46 -11.87
N LYS A 113 5.91 -20.85 -10.86
CA LYS A 113 4.51 -21.28 -11.00
C LYS A 113 3.55 -20.61 -10.01
N THR A 114 4.04 -19.71 -9.15
CA THR A 114 3.25 -19.13 -8.07
C THR A 114 3.63 -17.68 -7.86
N MET A 115 2.62 -16.86 -7.57
CA MET A 115 2.80 -15.56 -6.94
C MET A 115 2.70 -15.75 -5.42
N THR A 116 3.53 -15.05 -4.67
CA THR A 116 3.42 -14.91 -3.22
C THR A 116 3.76 -13.47 -2.86
N ALA A 117 3.63 -13.10 -1.59
CA ALA A 117 4.09 -11.81 -1.11
C ALA A 117 4.71 -11.92 0.28
N TYR A 118 5.46 -10.91 0.67
CA TYR A 118 5.94 -10.74 2.03
C TYR A 118 5.42 -9.44 2.62
N LEU A 119 5.12 -9.45 3.92
CA LEU A 119 4.99 -8.26 4.74
C LEU A 119 6.32 -8.00 5.45
N VAL A 120 6.84 -6.77 5.30
CA VAL A 120 8.04 -6.29 5.99
C VAL A 120 7.70 -5.08 6.86
N ARG A 121 8.45 -4.94 7.96
CA ARG A 121 8.31 -3.80 8.89
C ARG A 121 9.54 -2.92 8.85
N GLY A 122 9.34 -1.61 8.80
CA GLY A 122 10.39 -0.62 8.94
C GLY A 122 10.01 0.47 9.91
N ASN A 123 10.75 1.56 9.88
CA ASN A 123 10.44 2.77 10.62
C ASN A 123 10.70 4.04 9.78
N ILE A 124 10.04 5.12 10.17
CA ILE A 124 10.32 6.48 9.70
C ILE A 124 10.97 7.29 10.82
N ASP A 125 12.01 8.06 10.49
CA ASP A 125 12.57 9.07 11.38
C ASP A 125 11.67 10.32 11.34
N PRO A 126 11.08 10.78 12.47
CA PRO A 126 10.11 11.88 12.46
C PRO A 126 10.72 13.23 12.07
N THR A 127 12.04 13.39 12.21
CA THR A 127 12.76 14.65 11.95
C THR A 127 13.21 14.74 10.50
N THR A 128 13.84 13.68 9.99
CA THR A 128 14.38 13.65 8.64
C THR A 128 13.41 13.08 7.61
N LYS A 129 12.32 12.45 8.08
CA LYS A 129 11.36 11.67 7.30
C LYS A 129 11.95 10.46 6.59
N THR A 130 13.25 10.17 6.77
CA THR A 130 13.92 9.00 6.19
C THR A 130 13.21 7.73 6.60
N VAL A 131 12.90 6.88 5.62
CA VAL A 131 12.30 5.57 5.84
C VAL A 131 13.37 4.51 5.75
N SER A 132 13.39 3.58 6.69
CA SER A 132 14.35 2.48 6.72
C SER A 132 13.68 1.16 7.11
N VAL A 133 13.99 0.11 6.36
CA VAL A 133 13.61 -1.27 6.62
C VAL A 133 14.89 -2.04 6.98
N PRO A 134 15.00 -2.63 8.18
CA PRO A 134 16.16 -3.43 8.54
C PRO A 134 16.08 -4.83 7.93
N GLU A 135 17.21 -5.54 7.92
CA GLU A 135 17.22 -6.99 7.74
C GLU A 135 16.39 -7.65 8.85
N GLN A 136 15.49 -8.58 8.47
CA GLN A 136 14.56 -9.21 9.38
C GLN A 136 14.02 -10.53 8.80
N ASP A 137 13.37 -11.31 9.65
CA ASP A 137 12.53 -12.43 9.20
C ASP A 137 11.29 -11.88 8.48
N LEU A 138 11.04 -12.36 7.28
CA LEU A 138 9.91 -11.94 6.45
C LEU A 138 8.64 -12.69 6.85
N VAL A 139 7.51 -11.98 6.86
CA VAL A 139 6.19 -12.61 7.09
C VAL A 139 5.59 -12.96 5.74
N GLU A 140 5.54 -14.25 5.41
CA GLU A 140 4.94 -14.72 4.14
C GLU A 140 3.42 -14.53 4.13
N LEU A 141 2.92 -14.02 3.00
CA LEU A 141 1.50 -13.83 2.71
C LEU A 141 1.11 -14.77 1.58
N ILE A 142 0.52 -15.92 1.93
CA ILE A 142 0.06 -16.89 0.95
C ILE A 142 -1.23 -16.35 0.29
N PRO A 143 -1.27 -16.16 -1.05
CA PRO A 143 -2.48 -15.73 -1.73
C PRO A 143 -3.58 -16.81 -1.67
N PRO A 144 -4.86 -16.42 -1.57
CA PRO A 144 -5.98 -17.38 -1.55
C PRO A 144 -6.19 -18.07 -2.91
N ALA A 145 -5.73 -17.45 -3.99
CA ALA A 145 -5.66 -18.03 -5.33
C ALA A 145 -4.37 -17.56 -6.01
N THR A 146 -3.84 -18.37 -6.92
CA THR A 146 -2.69 -17.97 -7.75
C THR A 146 -3.20 -17.37 -9.05
N VAL A 147 -3.08 -16.06 -9.20
CA VAL A 147 -3.34 -15.33 -10.44
C VAL A 147 -2.04 -14.63 -10.86
N PRO A 148 -1.61 -14.71 -12.13
CA PRO A 148 -0.35 -14.09 -12.56
C PRO A 148 -0.34 -12.57 -12.38
N ASN A 149 0.77 -12.03 -11.84
CA ASN A 149 0.95 -10.59 -11.56
C ASN A 149 -0.16 -10.02 -10.67
N ILE A 150 -0.54 -10.78 -9.63
CA ILE A 150 -1.51 -10.35 -8.63
C ILE A 150 -1.02 -10.79 -7.26
N SER A 151 -0.98 -9.85 -6.31
CA SER A 151 -0.62 -10.13 -4.93
C SER A 151 -1.40 -9.27 -3.93
N TYR A 152 -0.76 -8.88 -2.83
CA TYR A 152 -1.33 -8.03 -1.78
C TYR A 152 -0.93 -6.57 -2.04
N GLU A 153 -1.72 -5.89 -2.87
CA GLU A 153 -1.42 -4.55 -3.40
C GLU A 153 -2.05 -3.42 -2.59
N SER A 154 -2.68 -3.71 -1.45
CA SER A 154 -3.17 -2.63 -0.58
C SER A 154 -3.04 -2.99 0.88
N VAL A 155 -2.78 -1.98 1.71
CA VAL A 155 -2.59 -2.14 3.14
C VAL A 155 -3.23 -1.01 3.92
N LEU A 156 -3.92 -1.35 5.01
CA LEU A 156 -4.59 -0.42 5.91
C LEU A 156 -4.15 -0.70 7.34
N VAL A 157 -3.88 0.35 8.10
CA VAL A 157 -3.76 0.25 9.56
C VAL A 157 -5.09 0.63 10.21
N HIS A 158 -5.66 -0.28 11.00
CA HIS A 158 -6.88 -0.04 11.77
C HIS A 158 -6.83 -0.80 13.10
N ASP A 159 -7.17 -0.12 14.21
CA ASP A 159 -7.17 -0.68 15.57
C ASP A 159 -5.88 -1.48 15.89
N GLU A 160 -4.71 -0.88 15.61
CA GLU A 160 -3.38 -1.47 15.80
C GLU A 160 -3.10 -2.74 14.97
N ASN A 161 -3.96 -3.08 14.02
CA ASN A 161 -3.76 -4.18 13.08
C ASN A 161 -3.43 -3.65 11.69
N VAL A 162 -2.60 -4.42 10.98
CA VAL A 162 -2.24 -4.20 9.59
C VAL A 162 -3.09 -5.15 8.75
N ILE A 163 -4.07 -4.58 8.04
CA ILE A 163 -4.98 -5.30 7.17
C ILE A 163 -4.38 -5.29 5.76
N LEU A 164 -4.22 -6.46 5.16
CA LEU A 164 -3.56 -6.67 3.88
C LEU A 164 -4.60 -7.18 2.90
N PHE A 165 -4.80 -6.46 1.80
CA PHE A 165 -5.82 -6.76 0.82
C PHE A 165 -5.21 -7.47 -0.37
N TYR A 166 -5.71 -8.67 -0.67
CA TYR A 166 -5.45 -9.35 -1.92
C TYR A 166 -6.17 -8.60 -3.05
N GLU A 167 -5.50 -8.41 -4.17
CA GLU A 167 -5.97 -7.48 -5.20
C GLU A 167 -7.29 -7.92 -5.86
N VAL A 168 -7.50 -9.23 -6.04
CA VAL A 168 -8.65 -9.78 -6.79
C VAL A 168 -9.57 -10.62 -5.90
N ASN A 169 -10.82 -10.21 -5.81
CA ASN A 169 -11.80 -10.80 -4.89
C ASN A 169 -13.12 -11.17 -5.61
N GLY A 170 -13.08 -11.42 -6.91
CA GLY A 170 -14.29 -11.70 -7.71
C GLY A 170 -14.85 -13.10 -7.47
N GLN A 171 -16.16 -13.26 -7.66
CA GLN A 171 -16.88 -14.54 -7.47
C GLN A 171 -16.40 -15.66 -8.40
N ASN A 172 -15.77 -15.31 -9.52
CA ASN A 172 -15.21 -16.28 -10.46
C ASN A 172 -13.81 -16.75 -10.06
N ILE A 173 -13.19 -16.14 -9.05
CA ILE A 173 -11.82 -16.43 -8.61
C ILE A 173 -11.84 -17.10 -7.23
N LEU A 174 -12.63 -16.56 -6.30
CA LEU A 174 -12.69 -17.01 -4.91
C LEU A 174 -14.10 -17.49 -4.56
N ASP A 175 -14.20 -18.48 -3.67
CA ASP A 175 -15.49 -18.94 -3.12
C ASP A 175 -15.93 -18.12 -1.89
N ALA A 176 -14.96 -17.60 -1.14
CA ALA A 176 -15.16 -16.78 0.05
C ALA A 176 -13.96 -15.83 0.20
N PRO A 177 -14.08 -14.55 -0.21
CA PRO A 177 -12.99 -13.59 -0.09
C PRO A 177 -12.69 -13.30 1.38
N GLU A 178 -11.41 -13.33 1.72
CA GLU A 178 -10.89 -12.99 3.03
C GLU A 178 -9.64 -12.13 2.86
N GLN A 179 -9.41 -11.23 3.82
CA GLN A 179 -8.18 -10.44 3.90
C GLN A 179 -7.39 -10.81 5.14
N TYR A 180 -6.08 -10.65 5.08
CA TYR A 180 -5.23 -10.87 6.24
C TYR A 180 -5.30 -9.68 7.20
N ALA A 181 -5.28 -9.96 8.49
CA ALA A 181 -5.11 -8.99 9.56
C ALA A 181 -3.95 -9.44 10.45
N PHE A 182 -2.84 -8.70 10.35
CA PHE A 182 -1.63 -8.92 11.12
C PHE A 182 -1.59 -8.01 12.34
N SER A 183 -1.38 -8.59 13.52
CA SER A 183 -1.14 -7.82 14.75
C SER A 183 0.35 -7.72 15.02
N PRO A 184 0.96 -6.52 14.93
CA PRO A 184 2.40 -6.35 15.17
C PRO A 184 2.82 -6.64 16.62
N SER A 185 1.94 -6.40 17.59
CA SER A 185 2.22 -6.62 19.01
C SER A 185 2.32 -8.09 19.39
N THR A 186 1.45 -8.93 18.82
CA THR A 186 1.43 -10.38 19.10
C THR A 186 2.14 -11.20 18.02
N LYS A 187 2.46 -10.58 16.88
CA LYS A 187 3.01 -11.23 15.67
C LYS A 187 2.12 -12.37 15.17
N THR A 188 0.81 -12.16 15.23
CA THR A 188 -0.18 -13.16 14.80
C THR A 188 -0.90 -12.70 13.55
N MET A 189 -1.16 -13.64 12.65
CA MET A 189 -1.99 -13.45 11.46
C MET A 189 -3.38 -14.05 11.69
N THR A 190 -4.41 -13.29 11.34
CA THR A 190 -5.82 -13.74 11.29
C THR A 190 -6.43 -13.36 9.96
N THR A 191 -7.66 -13.82 9.68
CA THR A 191 -8.41 -13.41 8.49
C THR A 191 -9.69 -12.68 8.85
N ILE A 192 -10.09 -11.76 7.98
CA ILE A 192 -11.37 -11.05 8.03
C ILE A 192 -12.16 -11.34 6.76
N SER A 193 -13.47 -11.58 6.90
CA SER A 193 -14.34 -11.78 5.74
C SER A 193 -14.44 -10.50 4.91
N PHE A 194 -14.42 -10.66 3.59
CA PHE A 194 -14.46 -9.56 2.64
C PHE A 194 -15.57 -9.78 1.60
N PRO A 195 -16.24 -8.72 1.13
CA PRO A 195 -17.22 -8.87 0.06
C PRO A 195 -16.54 -9.29 -1.24
N PHE A 196 -17.32 -9.88 -2.13
CA PHE A 196 -16.89 -10.03 -3.51
C PHE A 196 -16.69 -8.66 -4.16
N LEU A 197 -15.58 -8.51 -4.88
CA LEU A 197 -15.25 -7.33 -5.66
C LEU A 197 -14.83 -7.76 -7.06
N GLU A 198 -15.63 -7.37 -8.06
CA GLU A 198 -15.39 -7.70 -9.47
C GLU A 198 -14.41 -6.71 -10.16
N TYR A 199 -13.70 -5.92 -9.36
CA TYR A 199 -12.65 -4.99 -9.75
C TYR A 199 -11.37 -5.32 -9.00
N ARG A 200 -10.23 -4.94 -9.58
CA ARG A 200 -8.93 -4.96 -8.90
C ARG A 200 -8.92 -3.91 -7.79
N LEU A 201 -8.47 -4.29 -6.60
CA LEU A 201 -8.24 -3.41 -5.48
C LEU A 201 -6.74 -3.10 -5.40
N THR A 202 -6.35 -1.95 -5.93
CA THR A 202 -4.94 -1.54 -6.07
C THR A 202 -4.49 -0.57 -4.98
N ASP A 203 -5.41 0.02 -4.20
CA ASP A 203 -5.07 0.82 -3.02
C ASP A 203 -6.28 0.99 -2.08
N VAL A 204 -6.04 1.38 -0.83
CA VAL A 204 -7.06 1.68 0.18
C VAL A 204 -6.68 2.91 0.99
N THR A 205 -7.66 3.76 1.31
CA THR A 205 -7.45 4.88 2.22
C THR A 205 -7.62 4.46 3.67
N ARG A 206 -7.07 5.25 4.59
CA ARG A 206 -7.49 5.21 6.00
C ARG A 206 -8.98 5.46 6.14
N LEU A 207 -9.56 4.90 7.21
CA LEU A 207 -10.94 5.19 7.57
C LEU A 207 -11.09 6.66 8.01
N ASP A 208 -12.20 7.27 7.65
CA ASP A 208 -12.57 8.60 8.15
C ASP A 208 -13.04 8.56 9.62
N ASP A 209 -13.30 9.73 10.21
CA ASP A 209 -13.78 9.86 11.60
C ASP A 209 -15.13 9.15 11.87
N LYS A 210 -15.80 8.63 10.84
CA LYS A 210 -17.03 7.86 10.92
C LYS A 210 -16.80 6.37 10.66
N ASN A 211 -15.55 5.92 10.65
CA ASN A 211 -15.12 4.55 10.35
C ASN A 211 -15.59 4.08 8.96
N ARG A 212 -15.42 4.92 7.95
CA ARG A 212 -15.78 4.62 6.55
C ARG A 212 -14.58 4.74 5.62
#